data_AF-A0A354GLZ6-F1
#
_entry.id   AF-A0A354GLZ6-F1
#
_cell.length_a   1.000
_cell.length_b   1.000
_cell.length_c   1.000
_cell.angle_alpha   90.00
_cell.angle_beta   90.00
_cell.angle_gamma   90.00
#
_symmetry.space_group_name_H-M   'P 1'
#
loop_
_entity.id
_entity.type
_entity.pdbx_description
1 polymer ?
#
loop_
_entity_poly.entity_id
_entity_poly.type
_entity_poly.pdbx_seq_one_letter_code
_entity_poly.pdbx_strand_id
1 'polypeptide(L)'
;MSNLRWDDARRLEAWAGETRVNLIRAAALIGFYAYHLLNVFVLTDDASLRYAYNLKVTSVVLAWSLAVGALHVCLSRRWVPPALKYVATFWDLAMVSALLLADRTAGPHSPLIFLYFLVIAAAPLRLSLRLIYAATLGAMAAATLMMGCYAFALIGSADYYAPGSPWKVPRPSEIVFLLSLGAAGLLAGQVVRQAQRLVQGYPVTVEDEKEAA
;
A
#
# COMPACT_ATOMS: atom_id res chain seq x y z
N MET A 1 -21.63 -5.73 27.36
CA MET A 1 -22.18 -4.70 26.44
C MET A 1 -21.13 -3.97 25.59
N SER A 2 -19.87 -3.83 26.04
CA SER A 2 -18.80 -3.14 25.29
C SER A 2 -18.36 -3.84 23.98
N ASN A 3 -18.33 -5.18 23.95
CA ASN A 3 -17.92 -5.93 22.75
C ASN A 3 -18.88 -5.73 21.55
N LEU A 4 -20.20 -5.71 21.79
CA LEU A 4 -21.20 -5.48 20.73
C LEU A 4 -21.04 -4.09 20.11
N ARG A 5 -20.86 -3.05 20.93
CA ARG A 5 -20.65 -1.67 20.45
C ARG A 5 -19.40 -1.52 19.59
N TRP A 6 -18.31 -2.20 19.97
CA TRP A 6 -17.07 -2.21 19.19
C TRP A 6 -17.22 -2.95 17.86
N ASP A 7 -17.91 -4.10 17.84
CA ASP A 7 -18.10 -4.87 16.62
C ASP A 7 -18.98 -4.15 15.59
N ASP A 8 -20.02 -3.45 16.03
CA ASP A 8 -20.87 -2.62 15.17
C ASP A 8 -20.10 -1.41 14.61
N ALA A 9 -19.38 -0.68 15.48
CA ALA A 9 -18.52 0.42 15.07
C ALA A 9 -17.46 -0.04 14.06
N ARG A 10 -16.83 -1.19 14.32
CA ARG A 10 -15.82 -1.77 13.43
C ARG A 10 -16.40 -2.15 12.07
N ARG A 11 -17.62 -2.66 12.00
CA ARG A 11 -18.28 -2.99 10.71
C ARG A 11 -18.57 -1.73 9.90
N LEU A 12 -19.15 -0.71 10.52
CA LEU A 12 -19.47 0.56 9.87
C LEU A 12 -18.21 1.30 9.42
N GLU A 13 -17.22 1.43 10.30
CA GLU A 13 -15.95 2.08 9.99
C GLU A 13 -15.10 1.28 9.00
N ALA A 14 -15.21 -0.06 8.96
CA ALA A 14 -14.55 -0.85 7.92
C ALA A 14 -15.13 -0.54 6.53
N TRP A 15 -16.46 -0.40 6.40
CA TRP A 15 -17.08 -0.01 5.12
C TRP A 15 -16.73 1.42 4.72
N ALA A 16 -16.85 2.38 5.66
CA ALA A 16 -16.46 3.76 5.41
C ALA A 16 -14.96 3.87 5.08
N GLY A 17 -14.14 3.08 5.78
CA GLY A 17 -12.72 2.91 5.56
C GLY A 17 -12.39 2.43 4.15
N GLU A 18 -13.06 1.39 3.66
CA GLU A 18 -12.87 0.93 2.28
C GLU A 18 -13.25 2.01 1.26
N THR A 19 -14.35 2.72 1.47
CA THR A 19 -14.76 3.83 0.59
C THR A 19 -13.70 4.93 0.55
N ARG A 20 -13.18 5.34 1.71
CA ARG A 20 -12.10 6.35 1.82
C ARG A 20 -10.83 5.87 1.12
N VAL A 21 -10.41 4.63 1.34
CA VAL A 21 -9.21 4.09 0.69
C VAL A 21 -9.41 3.98 -0.83
N ASN A 22 -10.59 3.57 -1.30
CA ASN A 22 -10.87 3.49 -2.73
C ASN A 22 -10.84 4.88 -3.40
N LEU A 23 -11.31 5.92 -2.72
CA LEU A 23 -11.19 7.29 -3.19
C LEU A 23 -9.73 7.74 -3.25
N ILE A 24 -8.94 7.45 -2.22
CA ILE A 24 -7.49 7.75 -2.20
C ILE A 24 -6.78 7.03 -3.36
N ARG A 25 -7.11 5.75 -3.63
CA ARG A 25 -6.58 5.01 -4.79
C ARG A 25 -6.92 5.70 -6.10
N ALA A 26 -8.18 6.08 -6.31
CA ALA A 26 -8.62 6.76 -7.51
C ALA A 26 -7.85 8.08 -7.72
N ALA A 27 -7.76 8.91 -6.68
CA ALA A 27 -7.03 10.16 -6.71
C ALA A 27 -5.53 9.96 -7.00
N ALA A 28 -4.91 8.98 -6.36
CA ALA A 28 -3.50 8.65 -6.57
C ALA A 28 -3.25 8.15 -8.01
N LEU A 29 -4.11 7.29 -8.56
CA LEU A 29 -4.01 6.82 -9.93
C LEU A 29 -4.16 7.95 -10.94
N ILE A 30 -5.14 8.84 -10.74
CA ILE A 30 -5.35 10.01 -11.60
C ILE A 30 -4.10 10.90 -11.57
N GLY A 31 -3.60 11.26 -10.39
CA GLY A 31 -2.41 12.10 -10.24
C GLY A 31 -1.17 11.46 -10.85
N PHE A 32 -0.93 10.17 -10.56
CA PHE A 32 0.19 9.41 -11.10
C PHE A 32 0.13 9.33 -12.63
N TYR A 33 -1.02 8.97 -13.20
CA TYR A 33 -1.14 8.79 -14.63
C TYR A 33 -1.14 10.12 -15.39
N ALA A 34 -1.74 11.18 -14.83
CA ALA A 34 -1.64 12.52 -15.40
C ALA A 34 -0.17 12.98 -15.45
N TYR A 35 0.58 12.79 -14.36
CA TYR A 35 2.02 13.08 -14.34
C TYR A 35 2.79 12.23 -15.36
N HIS A 36 2.48 10.94 -15.47
CA HIS A 36 3.08 10.06 -16.47
C HIS A 36 2.80 10.56 -17.91
N LEU A 37 1.57 10.95 -18.23
CA LEU A 37 1.21 11.49 -19.54
C LEU A 37 1.91 12.82 -19.83
N LEU A 38 2.01 13.72 -18.83
CA LEU A 38 2.77 14.97 -18.98
C LEU A 38 4.24 14.68 -19.28
N ASN A 39 4.84 13.72 -18.59
CA ASN A 39 6.22 13.33 -18.85
C ASN A 39 6.38 12.80 -20.30
N VAL A 40 5.47 11.94 -20.73
CA VAL A 40 5.49 11.31 -22.06
C VAL A 40 5.26 12.30 -23.20
N PHE A 41 4.34 13.25 -23.04
CA PHE A 41 3.89 14.13 -24.12
C PHE A 41 4.50 15.54 -24.08
N VAL A 42 5.01 15.99 -22.93
CA VAL A 42 5.48 17.37 -22.73
C VAL A 42 6.97 17.44 -22.36
N LEU A 43 7.44 16.61 -21.42
CA LEU A 43 8.79 16.78 -20.83
C LEU A 43 9.93 16.09 -21.59
N THR A 44 9.63 15.36 -22.66
CA THR A 44 10.55 14.93 -23.73
C THR A 44 11.91 14.34 -23.28
N ASP A 45 11.90 13.10 -22.78
CA ASP A 45 13.09 12.24 -22.75
C ASP A 45 12.85 10.98 -23.61
N ASP A 46 13.79 10.73 -24.53
CA ASP A 46 13.99 9.58 -25.44
C ASP A 46 12.76 8.86 -26.05
N ALA A 47 12.52 9.11 -27.36
CA ALA A 47 11.34 8.62 -28.09
C ALA A 47 11.30 7.09 -28.34
N SER A 48 12.44 6.40 -28.34
CA SER A 48 12.55 4.97 -28.69
C SER A 48 12.19 4.02 -27.52
N LEU A 49 12.47 4.42 -26.28
CA LEU A 49 12.11 3.69 -25.06
C LEU A 49 10.65 3.91 -24.64
N ARG A 50 9.99 4.91 -25.25
CA ARG A 50 8.67 5.44 -24.89
C ARG A 50 7.53 4.43 -25.06
N TYR A 51 7.45 3.71 -26.19
CA TYR A 51 6.27 2.90 -26.50
C TYR A 51 6.11 1.68 -25.59
N ALA A 52 7.18 0.91 -25.40
CA ALA A 52 7.12 -0.31 -24.60
C ALA A 52 6.93 0.00 -23.10
N TYR A 53 7.62 1.02 -22.59
CA TYR A 53 7.45 1.45 -21.19
C TYR A 53 6.04 2.00 -20.94
N ASN A 54 5.55 2.90 -21.79
CA ASN A 54 4.22 3.48 -21.63
C ASN A 54 3.13 2.41 -21.69
N LEU A 55 3.25 1.43 -22.58
CA LEU A 55 2.28 0.35 -22.67
C LEU A 55 2.24 -0.50 -21.40
N LYS A 56 3.40 -0.76 -20.76
CA LYS A 56 3.46 -1.44 -19.46
C LYS A 56 2.84 -0.61 -18.34
N VAL A 57 3.18 0.67 -18.24
CA VAL A 57 2.60 1.56 -17.20
C VAL A 57 1.10 1.70 -17.40
N THR A 58 0.66 1.88 -18.64
CA THR A 58 -0.76 2.02 -19.00
C THR A 58 -1.55 0.75 -18.69
N SER A 59 -1.00 -0.44 -18.97
CA SER A 59 -1.68 -1.70 -18.64
C SER A 59 -1.82 -1.91 -17.14
N VAL A 60 -0.81 -1.55 -16.34
CA VAL A 60 -0.88 -1.58 -14.87
C VAL A 60 -1.93 -0.59 -14.37
N VAL A 61 -1.92 0.65 -14.85
CA VAL A 61 -2.91 1.67 -14.45
C VAL A 61 -4.33 1.25 -14.84
N LEU A 62 -4.52 0.67 -16.03
CA LEU A 62 -5.82 0.17 -16.48
C LEU A 62 -6.31 -0.96 -15.57
N ALA A 63 -5.46 -1.95 -15.30
CA ALA A 63 -5.80 -3.06 -14.40
C ALA A 63 -6.14 -2.57 -12.98
N TRP A 64 -5.39 -1.60 -12.47
CA TRP A 64 -5.64 -0.99 -11.16
C TRP A 64 -6.95 -0.18 -11.16
N SER A 65 -7.24 0.55 -12.23
CA SER A 65 -8.48 1.33 -12.39
C SER A 65 -9.71 0.44 -12.46
N LEU A 66 -9.61 -0.71 -13.14
CA LEU A 66 -10.68 -1.72 -13.16
C LEU A 66 -10.97 -2.26 -11.75
N ALA A 67 -9.93 -2.52 -10.95
CA ALA A 67 -10.11 -2.94 -9.56
C ALA A 67 -10.76 -1.83 -8.71
N VAL A 68 -10.37 -0.57 -8.88
CA VAL A 68 -11.00 0.58 -8.20
C VAL A 68 -12.48 0.72 -8.58
N GLY A 69 -12.81 0.54 -9.87
CA GLY A 69 -14.19 0.54 -10.36
C GLY A 69 -15.01 -0.63 -9.81
N ALA A 70 -14.46 -1.84 -9.82
CA ALA A 70 -15.11 -3.02 -9.24
C ALA A 70 -15.37 -2.84 -7.74
N LEU A 71 -14.39 -2.33 -6.98
CA LEU A 71 -14.56 -2.00 -5.56
C LEU A 71 -15.63 -0.93 -5.36
N HIS A 72 -15.66 0.12 -6.18
CA HIS A 72 -16.69 1.16 -6.10
C HIS A 72 -18.10 0.56 -6.31
N VAL A 73 -18.28 -0.32 -7.29
CA VAL A 73 -19.56 -1.01 -7.54
C VAL A 73 -19.95 -1.95 -6.39
N CYS A 74 -19.02 -2.72 -5.84
CA CYS A 74 -19.27 -3.57 -4.67
C CYS A 74 -19.71 -2.73 -3.45
N LEU A 75 -18.99 -1.63 -3.19
CA LEU A 75 -19.25 -0.75 -2.04
C LEU A 75 -20.56 0.03 -2.19
N SER A 76 -20.91 0.49 -3.39
CA SER A 76 -22.19 1.18 -3.65
C SER A 76 -23.39 0.25 -3.51
N ARG A 77 -23.22 -1.03 -3.82
CA ARG A 77 -24.21 -2.10 -3.56
C ARG A 77 -24.22 -2.60 -2.11
N ARG A 78 -23.45 -1.99 -1.21
CA ARG A 78 -23.27 -2.42 0.20
C ARG A 78 -22.82 -3.87 0.35
N TRP A 79 -22.16 -4.43 -0.67
CA TRP A 79 -21.65 -5.80 -0.65
C TRP A 79 -20.18 -5.80 -0.23
N VAL A 80 -19.93 -6.13 1.04
CA VAL A 80 -18.60 -6.05 1.65
C VAL A 80 -18.24 -7.39 2.30
N PRO A 81 -17.87 -8.41 1.51
CA PRO A 81 -17.44 -9.67 2.10
C PRO A 81 -16.17 -9.43 2.94
N PRO A 82 -15.99 -10.13 4.08
CA PRO A 82 -14.84 -9.91 4.97
C PRO A 82 -13.47 -10.07 4.29
N ALA A 83 -13.41 -10.83 3.21
CA ALA A 83 -12.21 -11.06 2.40
C ALA A 83 -11.84 -9.88 1.49
N LEU A 84 -12.79 -8.99 1.15
CA LEU A 84 -12.61 -7.93 0.16
C LEU A 84 -11.41 -7.04 0.45
N LYS A 85 -11.24 -6.65 1.72
CA LYS A 85 -10.13 -5.81 2.20
C LYS A 85 -8.76 -6.44 2.00
N TYR A 86 -8.66 -7.77 2.15
CA TYR A 86 -7.41 -8.48 1.95
C TYR A 86 -7.11 -8.59 0.46
N VAL A 87 -8.10 -8.97 -0.35
CA VAL A 87 -7.95 -9.03 -1.81
C VAL A 87 -7.53 -7.68 -2.37
N ALA A 88 -8.19 -6.59 -1.97
CA ALA A 88 -7.84 -5.24 -2.41
C ALA A 88 -6.42 -4.84 -2.00
N THR A 89 -6.00 -5.19 -0.78
CA THR A 89 -4.64 -4.88 -0.28
C THR A 89 -3.58 -5.67 -1.05
N PHE A 90 -3.79 -6.97 -1.27
CA PHE A 90 -2.86 -7.79 -2.06
C PHE A 90 -2.82 -7.38 -3.52
N TRP A 91 -3.96 -6.94 -4.07
CA TRP A 91 -4.00 -6.35 -5.41
C TRP A 91 -3.16 -5.08 -5.49
N ASP A 92 -3.28 -4.16 -4.52
CA ASP A 92 -2.44 -2.96 -4.47
C ASP A 92 -0.94 -3.32 -4.41
N LEU A 93 -0.55 -4.29 -3.57
CA LEU A 93 0.83 -4.77 -3.49
C LEU A 93 1.33 -5.37 -4.81
N ALA A 94 0.47 -6.11 -5.52
CA ALA A 94 0.78 -6.67 -6.82
C ALA A 94 0.96 -5.57 -7.87
N MET A 95 0.09 -4.57 -7.89
CA MET A 95 0.18 -3.44 -8.83
C MET A 95 1.39 -2.55 -8.56
N VAL A 96 1.72 -2.26 -7.29
CA VAL A 96 2.96 -1.56 -6.91
C VAL A 96 4.19 -2.34 -7.39
N SER A 97 4.23 -3.64 -7.12
CA SER A 97 5.33 -4.50 -7.58
C SER A 97 5.43 -4.52 -9.11
N ALA A 98 4.31 -4.64 -9.81
CA ALA A 98 4.26 -4.64 -11.27
C ALA A 98 4.74 -3.30 -11.85
N LEU A 99 4.39 -2.18 -11.21
CA LEU A 99 4.83 -0.85 -11.62
C LEU A 99 6.35 -0.68 -11.46
N LEU A 100 6.91 -1.17 -10.35
CA LEU A 100 8.37 -1.17 -10.14
C LEU A 100 9.10 -2.04 -11.17
N LEU A 101 8.52 -3.18 -11.53
CA LEU A 101 9.09 -4.09 -12.54
C LEU A 101 8.83 -3.61 -13.99
N ALA A 102 7.98 -2.61 -14.19
CA ALA A 102 7.71 -2.06 -15.52
C ALA A 102 8.93 -1.31 -16.08
N ASP A 103 9.69 -0.66 -15.19
CA ASP A 103 10.94 0.02 -15.51
C ASP A 103 12.15 -0.87 -15.19
N ARG A 104 12.90 -1.24 -16.23
CA ARG A 104 14.12 -2.05 -16.07
C ARG A 104 15.27 -1.24 -15.48
N THR A 105 15.31 0.07 -15.72
CA THR A 105 16.45 0.90 -15.32
C THR A 105 16.29 1.40 -13.89
N ALA A 106 15.12 1.93 -13.54
CA ALA A 106 14.90 2.42 -12.19
C ALA A 106 14.60 1.29 -11.20
N GLY A 107 13.67 0.38 -11.52
CA GLY A 107 13.28 -0.75 -10.66
C GLY A 107 13.17 -0.38 -9.18
N PRO A 108 13.95 -1.01 -8.27
CA PRO A 108 13.92 -0.74 -6.83
C PRO A 108 14.56 0.60 -6.42
N HIS A 109 15.31 1.26 -7.31
CA HIS A 109 15.82 2.61 -7.08
C HIS A 109 14.76 3.69 -7.35
N SER A 110 13.62 3.31 -7.93
CA SER A 110 12.52 4.23 -8.19
C SER A 110 11.91 4.74 -6.87
N PRO A 111 11.56 6.04 -6.77
CA PRO A 111 10.81 6.56 -5.61
C PRO A 111 9.42 5.90 -5.46
N LEU A 112 8.93 5.21 -6.49
CA LEU A 112 7.70 4.42 -6.42
C LEU A 112 7.77 3.27 -5.40
N ILE A 113 8.97 2.89 -4.94
CA ILE A 113 9.11 1.85 -3.91
C ILE A 113 8.44 2.26 -2.59
N PHE A 114 8.31 3.57 -2.35
CA PHE A 114 7.62 4.09 -1.17
C PHE A 114 6.11 3.85 -1.18
N LEU A 115 5.52 3.44 -2.31
CA LEU A 115 4.09 3.09 -2.38
C LEU A 115 3.74 1.89 -1.48
N TYR A 116 4.69 1.00 -1.16
CA TYR A 116 4.46 -0.05 -0.16
C TYR A 116 4.09 0.52 1.22
N PHE A 117 4.66 1.66 1.62
CA PHE A 117 4.29 2.34 2.87
C PHE A 117 2.86 2.88 2.80
N LEU A 118 2.41 3.37 1.66
CA LEU A 118 1.04 3.85 1.49
C LEU A 118 0.02 2.71 1.64
N VAL A 119 0.33 1.51 1.13
CA VAL A 119 -0.52 0.34 1.32
C VAL A 119 -0.65 -0.02 2.81
N ILE A 120 0.45 0.02 3.56
CA ILE A 120 0.44 -0.18 5.01
C ILE A 120 -0.34 0.93 5.73
N ALA A 121 -0.11 2.19 5.37
CA ALA A 121 -0.76 3.36 5.96
C ALA A 121 -2.28 3.40 5.68
N ALA A 122 -2.75 2.80 4.59
CA ALA A 122 -4.16 2.67 4.28
C ALA A 122 -4.87 1.54 5.05
N ALA A 123 -4.14 0.56 5.61
CA ALA A 123 -4.71 -0.54 6.38
C ALA A 123 -5.47 -0.10 7.67
N PRO A 124 -4.97 0.82 8.51
CA PRO A 124 -5.66 1.24 9.74
C PRO A 124 -7.00 1.92 9.50
N LEU A 125 -7.23 2.51 8.31
CA LEU A 125 -8.51 3.13 7.95
C LEU A 125 -9.70 2.17 8.00
N ARG A 126 -9.45 0.85 8.01
CA ARG A 126 -10.46 -0.22 8.09
C ARG A 126 -10.58 -0.86 9.48
N LEU A 127 -9.95 -0.25 10.49
CA LEU A 127 -9.97 -0.67 11.90
C LEU A 127 -9.78 -2.18 12.11
N SER A 128 -8.79 -2.78 11.43
CA SER A 128 -8.59 -4.22 11.41
C SER A 128 -7.12 -4.58 11.65
N LEU A 129 -6.77 -4.94 12.88
CA LEU A 129 -5.39 -5.36 13.23
C LEU A 129 -4.87 -6.51 12.36
N ARG A 130 -5.71 -7.51 12.08
CA ARG A 130 -5.36 -8.62 11.18
C ARG A 130 -5.00 -8.15 9.77
N LEU A 131 -5.65 -7.08 9.29
CA LEU A 131 -5.34 -6.51 7.99
C LEU A 131 -4.01 -5.77 8.02
N ILE A 132 -3.69 -5.07 9.10
CA ILE A 132 -2.39 -4.40 9.25
C ILE A 132 -1.26 -5.42 9.22
N TYR A 133 -1.40 -6.55 9.92
CA TYR A 133 -0.42 -7.63 9.84
C TYR A 133 -0.30 -8.19 8.42
N ALA A 134 -1.43 -8.47 7.76
CA ALA A 134 -1.43 -8.96 6.38
C ALA A 134 -0.80 -7.95 5.39
N ALA A 135 -1.10 -6.66 5.53
CA ALA A 135 -0.54 -5.60 4.71
C ALA A 135 0.97 -5.43 4.94
N THR A 136 1.42 -5.49 6.19
CA THR A 136 2.83 -5.32 6.56
C THR A 136 3.67 -6.50 6.08
N LEU A 137 3.27 -7.73 6.45
CA LEU A 137 3.97 -8.94 6.01
C LEU A 137 3.86 -9.12 4.49
N GLY A 138 2.69 -8.80 3.92
CA GLY A 138 2.47 -8.79 2.49
C GLY A 138 3.39 -7.79 1.78
N ALA A 139 3.56 -6.58 2.30
CA ALA A 139 4.46 -5.57 1.72
C ALA A 139 5.93 -6.01 1.78
N MET A 140 6.37 -6.56 2.92
CA MET A 140 7.74 -7.09 3.05
C MET A 140 7.98 -8.25 2.07
N ALA A 141 7.02 -9.17 1.97
CA ALA A 141 7.09 -10.29 1.04
C ALA A 141 7.07 -9.83 -0.43
N ALA A 142 6.17 -8.90 -0.77
CA ALA A 142 6.07 -8.33 -2.11
C ALA A 142 7.34 -7.57 -2.50
N ALA A 143 7.91 -6.75 -1.60
CA ALA A 143 9.18 -6.07 -1.86
C ALA A 143 10.34 -7.06 -2.06
N THR A 144 10.41 -8.12 -1.24
CA THR A 144 11.44 -9.16 -1.38
C THR A 144 11.28 -9.93 -2.69
N LEU A 145 10.05 -10.31 -3.04
CA LEU A 145 9.75 -11.02 -4.29
C LEU A 145 10.03 -10.13 -5.51
N MET A 146 9.65 -8.85 -5.45
CA MET A 146 9.95 -7.86 -6.47
C MET A 146 11.47 -7.70 -6.67
N MET A 147 12.24 -7.61 -5.59
CA MET A 147 13.71 -7.61 -5.64
C MET A 147 14.27 -8.88 -6.27
N GLY A 148 13.71 -10.05 -5.94
CA GLY A 148 14.07 -11.32 -6.55
C GLY A 148 13.78 -11.34 -8.06
N CYS A 149 12.58 -10.94 -8.47
CA CYS A 149 12.21 -10.83 -9.89
C CYS A 149 13.11 -9.84 -10.63
N TYR A 150 13.42 -8.70 -10.02
CA TYR A 150 14.33 -7.71 -10.59
C TYR A 150 15.73 -8.29 -10.82
N ALA A 151 16.33 -8.89 -9.79
CA ALA A 151 17.68 -9.44 -9.84
C ALA A 151 17.80 -10.65 -10.78
N PHE A 152 16.83 -11.57 -10.75
CA PHE A 152 16.95 -12.86 -11.46
C PHE A 152 16.25 -12.88 -12.83
N ALA A 153 15.08 -12.24 -12.97
CA ALA A 153 14.28 -12.34 -14.19
C ALA A 153 14.45 -11.14 -15.13
N LEU A 154 14.64 -9.93 -14.61
CA LEU A 154 14.81 -8.73 -15.44
C LEU A 154 16.27 -8.41 -15.78
N ILE A 155 17.15 -8.35 -14.79
CA ILE A 155 18.56 -8.05 -15.00
C ILE A 155 19.34 -9.32 -15.32
N GLY A 156 19.14 -10.37 -14.50
CA GLY A 156 19.90 -11.61 -14.59
C GLY A 156 21.00 -11.65 -13.53
N SER A 157 21.26 -12.84 -12.97
CA SER A 157 22.18 -12.99 -11.83
C SER A 157 23.61 -12.57 -12.15
N ALA A 158 24.09 -12.85 -13.36
CA ALA A 158 25.44 -12.49 -13.77
C ALA A 158 25.66 -10.98 -13.75
N ASP A 159 24.73 -10.22 -14.34
CA ASP A 159 24.82 -8.76 -14.44
C ASP A 159 24.51 -8.07 -13.11
N TYR A 160 23.58 -8.61 -12.31
CA TYR A 160 23.22 -8.05 -11.01
C TYR A 160 24.35 -8.20 -9.97
N TYR A 161 25.04 -9.34 -9.95
CA TYR A 161 26.10 -9.61 -8.98
C TYR A 161 27.51 -9.26 -9.48
N ALA A 162 27.64 -8.72 -10.70
CA ALA A 162 28.92 -8.26 -11.24
C ALA A 162 29.58 -7.22 -10.31
N PRO A 163 30.92 -7.23 -10.15
CA PRO A 163 31.62 -6.22 -9.38
C PRO A 163 31.34 -4.82 -9.93
N GLY A 164 30.86 -3.91 -9.08
CA GLY A 164 30.53 -2.53 -9.49
C GLY A 164 29.25 -2.38 -10.31
N SER A 165 28.39 -3.41 -10.38
CA SER A 165 27.12 -3.34 -11.11
C SER A 165 26.24 -2.17 -10.63
N PRO A 166 25.79 -1.28 -11.53
CA PRO A 166 24.92 -0.15 -11.17
C PRO A 166 23.51 -0.61 -10.77
N TRP A 167 23.13 -1.84 -11.12
CA TRP A 167 21.82 -2.43 -10.83
C TRP A 167 21.73 -3.00 -9.42
N LYS A 168 22.87 -3.20 -8.75
CA LYS A 168 22.93 -3.91 -7.49
C LYS A 168 22.45 -3.01 -6.35
N VAL A 169 21.37 -3.40 -5.71
CA VAL A 169 20.94 -2.77 -4.47
C VAL A 169 21.84 -3.23 -3.31
N PRO A 170 22.38 -2.31 -2.49
CA PRO A 170 23.14 -2.70 -1.31
C PRO A 170 22.28 -3.44 -0.29
N ARG A 171 22.76 -4.58 0.22
CA ARG A 171 22.06 -5.38 1.26
C ARG A 171 21.68 -4.59 2.51
N PRO A 172 22.53 -3.68 3.03
CA PRO A 172 22.13 -2.85 4.17
C PRO A 172 20.88 -2.02 3.86
N SER A 173 20.78 -1.45 2.65
CA SER A 173 19.61 -0.66 2.22
C SER A 173 18.35 -1.52 2.13
N GLU A 174 18.44 -2.75 1.61
CA GLU A 174 17.32 -3.70 1.57
C GLU A 174 16.82 -4.03 2.99
N ILE A 175 17.74 -4.33 3.90
CA ILE A 175 17.40 -4.66 5.30
C ILE A 175 16.73 -3.47 5.98
N VAL A 176 17.31 -2.27 5.85
CA VAL A 176 16.76 -1.03 6.43
C VAL A 176 15.37 -0.74 5.85
N PHE A 177 15.17 -0.97 4.55
CA PHE A 177 13.87 -0.80 3.91
C PHE A 177 12.81 -1.76 4.49
N LEU A 178 13.14 -3.04 4.63
CA LEU A 178 12.25 -4.03 5.23
C LEU A 178 11.94 -3.73 6.71
N LEU A 179 12.95 -3.33 7.49
CA LEU A 179 12.76 -2.91 8.88
C LEU A 179 11.85 -1.67 8.96
N SER A 180 11.99 -0.74 8.02
CA SER A 180 11.16 0.47 7.94
C SER A 180 9.69 0.12 7.63
N LEU A 181 9.44 -0.82 6.71
CA LEU A 181 8.08 -1.35 6.47
C LEU A 181 7.50 -1.98 7.74
N GLY A 182 8.30 -2.79 8.44
CA GLY A 182 7.90 -3.39 9.72
C GLY A 182 7.53 -2.34 10.77
N ALA A 183 8.37 -1.31 10.94
CA ALA A 183 8.12 -0.20 11.85
C ALA A 183 6.83 0.56 11.48
N ALA A 184 6.62 0.87 10.19
CA ALA A 184 5.39 1.50 9.71
C ALA A 184 4.14 0.65 10.06
N GLY A 185 4.22 -0.67 9.90
CA GLY A 185 3.16 -1.60 10.28
C GLY A 185 2.87 -1.60 11.79
N LEU A 186 3.91 -1.57 12.62
CA LEU A 186 3.76 -1.48 14.07
C LEU A 186 3.08 -0.17 14.50
N LEU A 187 3.48 0.95 13.93
CA LEU A 187 2.88 2.28 14.17
C LEU A 187 1.42 2.33 13.70
N ALA A 188 1.12 1.84 12.50
CA ALA A 188 -0.24 1.71 12.01
C ALA A 188 -1.11 0.84 12.95
N GLY A 189 -0.53 -0.22 13.51
CA GLY A 189 -1.18 -1.06 14.52
C GLY A 189 -1.52 -0.30 15.80
N GLN A 190 -0.69 0.66 16.21
CA GLN A 190 -0.97 1.48 17.39
C GLN A 190 -2.22 2.35 17.19
N VAL A 191 -2.45 2.88 15.98
CA VAL A 191 -3.65 3.67 15.66
C VAL A 191 -4.93 2.87 15.96
N VAL A 192 -5.00 1.61 15.52
CA VAL A 192 -6.17 0.77 15.77
C VAL A 192 -6.30 0.39 17.25
N ARG A 193 -5.20 0.10 17.94
CA ARG A 193 -5.21 -0.18 19.38
C ARG A 193 -5.64 1.02 20.21
N GLN A 194 -5.23 2.23 19.82
CA GLN A 194 -5.66 3.48 20.45
C GLN A 194 -7.14 3.73 20.21
N ALA A 195 -7.62 3.58 18.97
CA ALA A 195 -9.04 3.70 18.65
C ALA A 195 -9.90 2.72 19.47
N GLN A 196 -9.45 1.47 19.61
CA GLN A 196 -10.15 0.47 20.42
C GLN A 196 -10.23 0.88 21.89
N ARG A 197 -9.14 1.41 22.47
CA ARG A 197 -9.12 1.90 23.86
C ARG A 197 -10.09 3.07 24.08
N LEU A 198 -10.19 3.99 23.12
CA LEU A 198 -11.12 5.13 23.22
C LEU A 198 -12.59 4.68 23.25
N VAL A 199 -12.96 3.67 22.45
CA VAL A 199 -14.35 3.18 22.38
C VAL A 199 -14.71 2.31 23.58
N GLN A 200 -13.77 1.52 24.10
CA GLN A 200 -14.00 0.65 25.25
C GLN A 200 -13.99 1.41 26.59
N GLY A 201 -13.48 2.63 26.61
CA GLY A 201 -13.28 3.43 27.82
C GLY A 201 -12.00 3.03 28.56
N TYR A 202 -11.38 3.98 29.27
CA TYR A 202 -10.31 3.66 30.21
C TYR A 202 -10.92 3.14 31.51
N PRO A 203 -10.36 2.09 32.14
CA PRO A 203 -10.72 1.70 33.50
C PRO A 203 -10.21 2.69 34.56
N VAL A 204 -9.45 3.71 34.16
CA VAL A 204 -9.03 4.78 35.07
C VAL A 204 -10.21 5.74 35.20
N THR A 205 -10.99 5.54 36.26
CA THR A 205 -11.78 6.62 36.86
C THR A 205 -10.77 7.72 37.20
N VAL A 206 -10.78 8.81 36.42
CA VAL A 206 -10.27 10.07 36.95
C VAL A 206 -11.18 10.33 38.15
N GLU A 207 -10.63 10.22 39.36
CA GLU A 207 -11.35 10.71 40.53
C GLU A 207 -11.64 12.18 40.23
N ASP A 208 -12.91 12.48 39.93
CA ASP A 208 -13.39 13.85 39.95
C ASP A 208 -13.13 14.34 41.37
N GLU A 209 -12.01 15.03 41.55
CA GLU A 209 -11.63 15.64 42.81
C GLU A 209 -12.79 16.51 43.27
N LYS A 210 -13.19 16.22 44.50
CA LYS A 210 -14.12 16.97 45.32
C LYS A 210 -13.61 18.41 45.48
N GLU A 211 -13.88 19.29 44.53
CA GLU A 211 -13.68 20.73 44.67
C GLU A 211 -14.93 21.49 44.23
N ALA A 212 -15.98 21.41 45.06
CA ALA A 212 -16.97 22.46 45.25
C ALA A 212 -17.80 22.13 46.50
N ALA A 213 -17.14 22.13 47.66
CA ALA A 213 -17.78 22.24 48.97
C ALA A 213 -17.40 23.60 49.56
#